data_AF-A0A5C6M2L4-F1
#
_entry.id   AF-A0A5C6M2L4-F1
#
_cell.length_a   1.000
_cell.length_b   1.000
_cell.length_c   1.000
_cell.angle_alpha   90.00
_cell.angle_beta   90.00
_cell.angle_gamma   90.00
#
_symmetry.space_group_name_H-M   'P 1'
#
loop_
_entity.id
_entity.type
_entity.pdbx_description
1 polymer ?
#
loop_
_entity_poly.entity_id
_entity_poly.type
_entity_poly.pdbx_seq_one_letter_code
_entity_poly.pdbx_strand_id
1 'polypeptide(L)'
;MQPWGEIPGKRIRSEFIDGSGIVHSIEYDHVLSFAATPYKNENNGEPLIEVHYMVFPRSYNGFKVGSDELKAQHYSPEFFVECQNAVIHRTTVADVLVGEVSQVTDSRAVMCSDYPFYGMINYIAGGMKPLIFNNTCWSWGPIATSFLQKGAKGYIGTLWGVKDDSAASTAVAFYENMKTIPIAEAIHMAAHQHQPAEDKDIYVFYGFPFTALHSINQDMESKKLVLLQLTRRREFFLRNRRTTTDTKVQQRLDFIIAWHDIAIQGIQG
;
A
#
# COMPACT_ATOMS: atom_id res chain seq x y z
N MET A 1 18.94 2.09 -7.19
CA MET A 1 17.53 1.66 -7.12
C MET A 1 17.10 1.90 -5.68
N GLN A 2 16.07 2.72 -5.43
CA GLN A 2 15.57 2.88 -4.06
C GLN A 2 14.93 1.54 -3.63
N PRO A 3 15.25 1.00 -2.44
CA PRO A 3 14.58 -0.18 -1.92
C PRO A 3 13.07 0.10 -1.83
N TRP A 4 12.26 -0.79 -2.43
CA TRP A 4 10.81 -0.71 -2.36
C TRP A 4 10.35 -0.81 -0.90
N GLY A 5 9.45 0.08 -0.47
CA GLY A 5 8.90 0.10 0.89
C GLY A 5 9.56 1.09 1.86
N GLU A 6 10.58 1.83 1.43
CA GLU A 6 11.17 2.95 2.17
C GLU A 6 11.12 4.22 1.33
N ILE A 7 10.54 5.29 1.88
CA ILE A 7 10.37 6.55 1.16
C ILE A 7 10.75 7.76 2.01
N PRO A 8 11.00 8.92 1.40
CA PRO A 8 11.28 10.14 2.14
C PRO A 8 10.12 10.52 3.07
N GLY A 9 10.46 11.08 4.22
CA GLY A 9 9.51 11.54 5.22
C GLY A 9 10.09 12.66 6.07
N LYS A 10 9.40 12.99 7.15
CA LYS A 10 9.80 14.05 8.09
C LYS A 10 9.97 13.47 9.47
N ARG A 11 10.96 13.94 10.21
CA ARG A 11 11.09 13.65 11.65
C ARG A 11 10.45 14.78 12.44
N ILE A 12 9.49 14.42 13.27
CA ILE A 12 8.75 15.37 14.11
C ILE A 12 8.96 14.97 15.56
N ARG A 13 9.11 15.99 16.42
CA ARG A 13 9.03 15.85 17.85
C ARG A 13 7.74 16.51 18.32
N SER A 14 6.88 15.75 18.98
CA SER A 14 5.64 16.25 19.55
C SER A 14 5.66 16.14 21.06
N GLU A 15 5.04 17.11 21.72
CA GLU A 15 4.78 17.10 23.16
C GLU A 15 3.29 16.89 23.43
N PHE A 16 2.95 16.14 24.47
CA PHE A 16 1.57 15.88 24.89
C PHE A 16 1.47 15.77 26.41
N ILE A 17 0.26 15.89 26.94
CA ILE A 17 -0.03 15.74 28.37
C ILE A 17 -0.79 14.42 28.55
N ASP A 18 -0.31 13.56 29.43
CA ASP A 18 -0.97 12.29 29.75
C ASP A 18 -2.20 12.47 30.66
N GLY A 19 -2.91 11.38 30.94
CA GLY A 19 -4.05 11.38 31.87
C GLY A 19 -3.71 11.82 33.31
N SER A 20 -2.42 11.84 33.67
CA SER A 20 -1.91 12.26 34.99
C SER A 20 -1.46 13.72 35.02
N GLY A 21 -1.55 14.44 33.90
CA GLY A 21 -1.09 15.84 33.79
C GLY A 21 0.42 16.00 33.56
N ILE A 22 1.14 14.91 33.27
CA ILE A 22 2.58 14.92 33.01
C ILE A 22 2.82 15.22 31.53
N VAL A 23 3.76 16.13 31.26
CA VAL A 23 4.19 16.43 29.88
C VAL A 23 5.19 15.38 29.43
N HIS A 24 4.93 14.80 28.27
CA HIS A 24 5.79 13.84 27.60
C HIS A 24 6.13 14.29 26.19
N SER A 25 7.21 13.72 25.63
CA SER A 25 7.62 13.93 24.25
C SER A 25 7.74 12.62 23.49
N ILE A 26 7.42 12.66 22.20
CA ILE A 26 7.65 11.58 21.26
C ILE A 26 8.37 12.14 20.03
N GLU A 27 9.43 11.47 19.60
CA GLU A 27 10.05 11.72 18.30
C GLU A 27 9.67 10.58 17.37
N TYR A 28 9.18 10.91 16.17
CA TYR A 28 8.73 9.92 15.19
C TYR A 28 9.05 10.35 13.77
N ASP A 29 9.22 9.36 12.91
CA ASP A 29 9.21 9.59 11.46
C ASP A 29 7.76 9.58 10.98
N HIS A 30 7.47 10.53 10.10
CA HIS A 30 6.16 10.75 9.54
C HIS A 30 6.23 10.68 8.02
N VAL A 31 5.29 9.93 7.45
CA VAL A 31 5.09 9.83 6.01
C VAL A 31 3.65 10.19 5.68
N LEU A 32 3.48 11.03 4.67
CA LEU A 32 2.20 11.56 4.22
C LEU A 32 1.77 10.90 2.91
N SER A 33 0.52 10.43 2.84
CA SER A 33 -0.07 9.91 1.61
C SER A 33 -1.43 10.54 1.35
N PHE A 34 -1.79 10.66 0.08
CA PHE A 34 -3.05 11.25 -0.36
C PHE A 34 -3.82 10.28 -1.25
N ALA A 35 -5.16 10.27 -1.12
CA ALA A 35 -6.04 9.57 -2.04
C ALA A 35 -7.28 10.41 -2.37
N ALA A 36 -7.68 10.35 -3.63
CA ALA A 36 -8.97 10.90 -4.04
C ALA A 36 -10.09 10.01 -3.50
N THR A 37 -11.09 10.59 -2.86
CA THR A 37 -12.27 9.88 -2.38
C THR A 37 -13.43 10.05 -3.37
N PRO A 38 -14.43 9.15 -3.36
CA PRO A 38 -15.67 9.37 -4.10
C PRO A 38 -16.57 10.44 -3.45
N TYR A 39 -16.21 10.92 -2.25
CA TYR A 39 -17.02 11.85 -1.48
C TYR A 39 -16.73 13.28 -1.87
N LYS A 40 -17.73 14.14 -1.66
CA LYS A 40 -17.64 15.57 -1.91
C LYS A 40 -18.01 16.32 -0.64
N ASN A 41 -17.40 17.48 -0.45
CA ASN A 41 -17.76 18.39 0.62
C ASN A 41 -19.20 18.88 0.38
N GLU A 42 -20.06 18.68 1.37
CA GLU A 42 -21.48 18.99 1.26
C GLU A 42 -21.75 20.49 1.06
N ASN A 43 -20.84 21.36 1.51
CA ASN A 43 -21.00 22.80 1.46
C ASN A 43 -20.66 23.41 0.11
N ASN A 44 -19.65 22.88 -0.59
CA ASN A 44 -19.14 23.47 -1.83
C ASN A 44 -19.06 22.48 -3.01
N GLY A 45 -19.40 21.20 -2.81
CA GLY A 45 -19.39 20.17 -3.82
C GLY A 45 -17.99 19.75 -4.29
N GLU A 46 -16.91 20.24 -3.66
CA GLU A 46 -15.54 19.91 -4.03
C GLU A 46 -15.18 18.48 -3.61
N PRO A 47 -14.35 17.77 -4.38
CA PRO A 47 -13.89 16.43 -4.02
C PRO A 47 -13.14 16.44 -2.68
N LEU A 48 -13.46 15.50 -1.80
CA LEU A 48 -12.68 15.28 -0.59
C LEU A 48 -11.43 14.47 -0.92
N ILE A 49 -10.29 14.93 -0.40
CA ILE A 49 -9.02 14.21 -0.44
C ILE A 49 -8.82 13.55 0.91
N GLU A 50 -8.65 12.24 0.90
CA GLU A 50 -8.23 11.48 2.06
C GLU A 50 -6.74 11.69 2.26
N VAL A 51 -6.38 12.06 3.49
CA VAL A 51 -5.00 12.28 3.89
C VAL A 51 -4.66 11.25 4.95
N HIS A 52 -3.68 10.40 4.66
CA HIS A 52 -3.23 9.36 5.56
C HIS A 52 -1.87 9.71 6.14
N TYR A 53 -1.78 9.63 7.47
CA TYR A 53 -0.58 9.87 8.24
C TYR A 53 -0.04 8.53 8.71
N MET A 54 1.23 8.26 8.42
CA MET A 54 1.93 7.15 9.03
C MET A 54 2.93 7.70 10.03
N VAL A 55 2.96 7.08 11.21
CA VAL A 55 3.76 7.50 12.35
C VAL A 55 4.62 6.32 12.79
N PHE A 56 5.93 6.52 12.78
CA PHE A 56 6.92 5.51 13.16
C PHE A 56 7.72 6.03 14.35
N PRO A 57 7.37 5.64 15.59
CA PRO A 57 8.07 6.10 16.79
C PRO A 57 9.57 5.79 16.74
N ARG A 58 10.39 6.78 17.12
CA ARG A 58 11.85 6.68 17.21
C ARG A 58 12.36 6.84 18.63
N SER A 59 11.73 7.70 19.42
CA SER A 59 11.99 7.79 20.86
C SER A 59 10.77 8.29 21.64
N TYR A 60 10.74 7.93 22.93
CA TYR A 60 9.80 8.44 23.92
C TYR A 60 10.58 9.11 25.04
N ASN A 61 10.31 10.38 25.33
CA ASN A 61 11.04 11.18 26.33
C ASN A 61 12.57 11.14 26.13
N GLY A 62 13.02 11.09 24.88
CA GLY A 62 14.43 10.98 24.51
C GLY A 62 15.01 9.55 24.53
N PHE A 63 14.28 8.56 25.06
CA PHE A 63 14.72 7.16 25.07
C PHE A 63 14.34 6.46 23.77
N LYS A 64 15.33 5.87 23.10
CA LYS A 64 15.15 5.23 21.79
C LYS A 64 14.21 4.01 21.88
N VAL A 65 13.33 3.86 20.90
CA VAL A 65 12.43 2.70 20.80
C VAL A 65 13.24 1.40 20.77
N GLY A 66 12.85 0.46 21.63
CA GLY A 66 13.49 -0.85 21.78
C GLY A 66 14.78 -0.86 22.61
N SER A 67 15.26 0.30 23.09
CA SER A 67 16.48 0.38 23.90
C SER A 67 16.27 -0.10 25.34
N ASP A 68 17.35 -0.48 26.01
CA ASP A 68 17.27 -0.95 27.40
C ASP A 68 16.98 0.21 28.36
N GLU A 69 17.39 1.43 28.03
CA GLU A 69 17.08 2.65 28.78
C GLU A 69 15.57 2.94 28.76
N LEU A 70 14.89 2.72 27.63
CA LEU A 70 13.43 2.85 27.54
C LEU A 70 12.73 1.79 28.39
N LYS A 71 13.21 0.53 28.36
CA LYS A 71 12.66 -0.55 29.19
C LYS A 71 12.81 -0.24 30.68
N ALA A 72 13.93 0.35 31.09
CA ALA A 72 14.20 0.75 32.46
C ALA A 72 13.28 1.87 32.99
N GLN A 73 12.57 2.61 32.10
CA GLN A 73 11.59 3.59 32.54
C GLN A 73 10.30 2.97 33.07
N HIS A 74 10.04 1.68 32.79
CA HIS A 74 8.84 0.97 33.21
C HIS A 74 7.52 1.68 32.84
N TYR A 75 7.47 2.31 31.66
CA TYR A 75 6.23 2.88 31.14
C TYR A 75 5.14 1.82 31.01
N SER A 76 3.91 2.19 31.39
CA SER A 76 2.78 1.30 31.26
C SER A 76 2.37 1.13 29.79
N PRO A 77 1.67 0.05 29.43
CA PRO A 77 1.08 -0.08 28.09
C PRO A 77 0.17 1.10 27.72
N GLU A 78 -0.56 1.65 28.69
CA GLU A 78 -1.47 2.78 28.51
C GLU A 78 -0.74 4.04 28.05
N PHE A 79 0.46 4.30 28.58
CA PHE A 79 1.29 5.43 28.14
C PHE A 79 1.55 5.40 26.63
N PHE A 80 1.86 4.22 26.06
CA PHE A 80 2.12 4.09 24.64
C PHE A 80 0.85 4.30 23.80
N VAL A 81 -0.31 3.87 24.30
CA VAL A 81 -1.61 4.08 23.66
C VAL A 81 -1.99 5.56 23.68
N GLU A 82 -1.87 6.23 24.83
CA GLU A 82 -2.13 7.66 24.97
C GLU A 82 -1.22 8.47 24.06
N CYS A 83 0.06 8.10 23.99
CA CYS A 83 1.02 8.75 23.10
C CYS A 83 0.64 8.60 21.62
N GLN A 84 0.29 7.40 21.17
CA GLN A 84 -0.17 7.18 19.79
C GLN A 84 -1.45 7.95 19.49
N ASN A 85 -2.42 7.93 20.41
CA ASN A 85 -3.68 8.66 20.28
C ASN A 85 -3.42 10.17 20.19
N ALA A 86 -2.49 10.71 20.98
CA ALA A 86 -2.16 12.13 20.94
C ALA A 86 -1.67 12.56 19.56
N VAL A 87 -0.82 11.76 18.93
CA VAL A 87 -0.32 12.03 17.58
C VAL A 87 -1.41 11.82 16.53
N ILE A 88 -2.16 10.70 16.59
CA ILE A 88 -3.20 10.36 15.60
C ILE A 88 -4.35 11.37 15.61
N HIS A 89 -4.78 11.79 16.80
CA HIS A 89 -5.88 12.73 16.98
C HIS A 89 -5.44 14.19 17.04
N ARG A 90 -4.14 14.46 16.89
CA ARG A 90 -3.54 15.81 16.92
C ARG A 90 -3.92 16.60 18.18
N THR A 91 -3.85 15.94 19.32
CA THR A 91 -4.04 16.57 20.63
C THR A 91 -2.69 16.90 21.29
N THR A 92 -1.65 17.07 20.48
CA THR A 92 -0.31 17.48 20.92
C THR A 92 -0.33 18.95 21.33
N VAL A 93 0.50 19.31 22.31
CA VAL A 93 0.66 20.68 22.81
C VAL A 93 1.60 21.47 21.92
N ALA A 94 2.64 20.82 21.41
CA ALA A 94 3.63 21.41 20.53
C ALA A 94 4.17 20.37 19.55
N ASP A 95 4.39 20.78 18.30
CA ASP A 95 5.02 19.98 17.26
C ASP A 95 6.22 20.74 16.68
N VAL A 96 7.38 20.09 16.64
CA VAL A 96 8.62 20.64 16.12
C VAL A 96 9.14 19.75 15.00
N LEU A 97 9.35 20.34 13.82
CA LEU A 97 10.08 19.66 12.73
C LEU A 97 11.55 19.53 13.13
N VAL A 98 12.00 18.30 13.34
CA VAL A 98 13.39 17.98 13.67
C VAL A 98 14.24 17.95 12.39
N GLY A 99 13.69 17.43 11.29
CA GLY A 99 14.37 17.42 10.00
C GLY A 99 13.68 16.56 8.94
N GLU A 100 14.25 16.55 7.74
CA GLU A 100 13.84 15.65 6.66
C GLU A 100 14.56 14.30 6.81
N VAL A 101 13.86 13.21 6.48
CA VAL A 101 14.37 11.83 6.53
C VAL A 101 14.38 11.30 5.11
N SER A 102 15.55 10.90 4.62
CA SER A 102 15.70 10.41 3.24
C SER A 102 14.94 9.10 3.01
N GLN A 103 14.87 8.24 4.02
CA GLN A 103 14.22 6.93 3.98
C GLN A 103 13.60 6.60 5.33
N VAL A 104 12.29 6.49 5.37
CA VAL A 104 11.56 5.98 6.53
C VAL A 104 11.45 4.46 6.39
N THR A 105 12.25 3.74 7.17
CA THR A 105 12.19 2.28 7.26
C THR A 105 10.80 1.82 7.67
N ASP A 106 10.33 0.72 7.07
CA ASP A 106 9.00 0.13 7.26
C ASP A 106 7.83 1.03 6.86
N SER A 107 8.07 2.07 6.05
CA SER A 107 6.99 2.92 5.54
C SER A 107 5.95 2.15 4.73
N ARG A 108 6.36 1.04 4.09
CA ARG A 108 5.50 0.14 3.28
C ARG A 108 4.70 0.88 2.21
N ALA A 109 5.14 2.09 1.87
CA ALA A 109 4.54 2.95 0.89
C ALA A 109 5.26 2.80 -0.45
N VAL A 110 4.50 2.95 -1.52
CA VAL A 110 5.02 2.95 -2.88
C VAL A 110 5.30 4.38 -3.28
N MET A 111 6.54 4.71 -3.63
CA MET A 111 6.83 6.03 -4.19
C MET A 111 6.25 6.11 -5.61
N CYS A 112 5.22 6.93 -5.81
CA CYS A 112 4.76 7.28 -7.16
C CYS A 112 5.53 8.50 -7.68
N SER A 113 5.33 8.85 -8.96
CA SER A 113 6.00 10.01 -9.58
C SER A 113 5.81 11.31 -8.81
N ASP A 114 4.65 11.46 -8.17
CA ASP A 114 4.22 12.73 -7.56
C ASP A 114 4.23 12.69 -6.03
N TYR A 115 3.90 11.55 -5.43
CA TYR A 115 3.78 11.40 -3.97
C TYR A 115 3.86 9.94 -3.53
N PRO A 116 4.23 9.68 -2.27
CA PRO A 116 3.99 8.42 -1.59
C PRO A 116 2.56 7.91 -1.65
N PHE A 117 2.35 6.71 -2.17
CA PHE A 117 1.06 6.05 -2.16
C PHE A 117 1.05 4.87 -1.19
N TYR A 118 0.17 4.95 -0.19
CA TYR A 118 0.04 3.92 0.86
C TYR A 118 -1.01 2.86 0.54
N GLY A 119 -1.37 2.69 -0.74
CA GLY A 119 -2.34 1.68 -1.12
C GLY A 119 -3.76 2.00 -0.68
N MET A 120 -4.16 3.28 -0.57
CA MET A 120 -5.55 3.70 -0.33
C MET A 120 -6.41 3.49 -1.58
N ILE A 121 -6.68 2.24 -1.90
CA ILE A 121 -7.37 1.86 -3.12
C ILE A 121 -8.87 1.99 -2.88
N ASN A 122 -9.52 2.86 -3.66
CA ASN A 122 -10.97 3.06 -3.59
C ASN A 122 -11.76 2.18 -4.54
N TYR A 123 -11.11 1.67 -5.59
CA TYR A 123 -11.75 0.82 -6.58
C TYR A 123 -10.72 -0.10 -7.22
N ILE A 124 -10.97 -1.42 -7.19
CA ILE A 124 -10.11 -2.42 -7.84
C ILE A 124 -10.78 -2.96 -9.09
N ALA A 125 -9.97 -3.13 -10.14
CA ALA A 125 -10.26 -3.98 -11.29
C ALA A 125 -11.67 -3.83 -11.95
N GLY A 126 -12.31 -2.65 -11.92
CA GLY A 126 -13.59 -2.48 -12.60
C GLY A 126 -14.76 -3.19 -11.94
N GLY A 127 -14.66 -3.51 -10.65
CA GLY A 127 -15.65 -4.34 -9.94
C GLY A 127 -15.40 -5.84 -10.08
N MET A 128 -14.31 -6.24 -10.75
CA MET A 128 -13.83 -7.63 -10.67
C MET A 128 -13.23 -7.91 -9.29
N LYS A 129 -13.13 -9.20 -8.95
CA LYS A 129 -12.56 -9.69 -7.69
C LYS A 129 -11.21 -10.37 -7.97
N PRO A 130 -10.10 -9.60 -8.11
CA PRO A 130 -8.80 -10.15 -8.48
C PRO A 130 -8.15 -10.91 -7.32
N LEU A 131 -7.21 -11.79 -7.64
CA LEU A 131 -6.15 -12.19 -6.73
C LEU A 131 -5.02 -11.16 -6.84
N ILE A 132 -4.49 -10.71 -5.71
CA ILE A 132 -3.37 -9.77 -5.67
C ILE A 132 -2.12 -10.52 -5.20
N PHE A 133 -1.07 -10.47 -6.00
CA PHE A 133 0.25 -10.95 -5.60
C PHE A 133 1.22 -9.78 -5.53
N ASN A 134 1.38 -9.22 -4.32
CA ASN A 134 2.32 -8.15 -4.07
C ASN A 134 3.68 -8.73 -3.66
N ASN A 135 4.53 -8.97 -4.65
CA ASN A 135 5.81 -9.61 -4.47
C ASN A 135 6.95 -8.61 -4.13
N THR A 136 6.74 -7.78 -3.12
CA THR A 136 7.69 -6.73 -2.69
C THR A 136 7.88 -6.76 -1.18
N CYS A 137 8.99 -6.20 -0.67
CA CYS A 137 9.33 -6.17 0.75
C CYS A 137 8.22 -5.57 1.64
N TRP A 138 7.97 -6.20 2.79
CA TRP A 138 7.03 -5.71 3.81
C TRP A 138 5.60 -5.46 3.32
N SER A 139 5.17 -6.18 2.29
CA SER A 139 3.89 -5.95 1.61
C SER A 139 2.67 -6.54 2.33
N TRP A 140 2.86 -7.27 3.43
CA TRP A 140 1.77 -7.86 4.21
C TRP A 140 0.84 -6.84 4.91
N GLY A 141 1.31 -5.61 5.10
CA GLY A 141 0.69 -4.61 5.96
C GLY A 141 -0.63 -3.98 5.44
N PRO A 142 -0.93 -2.73 5.82
CA PRO A 142 -2.24 -2.10 5.55
C PRO A 142 -2.68 -2.04 4.08
N ILE A 143 -1.74 -2.08 3.13
CA ILE A 143 -2.05 -2.20 1.70
C ILE A 143 -2.86 -3.47 1.38
N ALA A 144 -2.61 -4.58 2.08
CA ALA A 144 -3.37 -5.82 1.93
C ALA A 144 -4.84 -5.59 2.30
N THR A 145 -5.09 -4.92 3.43
CA THR A 145 -6.43 -4.56 3.90
C THR A 145 -7.18 -3.74 2.87
N SER A 146 -6.52 -2.76 2.22
CA SER A 146 -7.19 -1.96 1.21
C SER A 146 -7.66 -2.78 0.01
N PHE A 147 -6.83 -3.69 -0.50
CA PHE A 147 -7.25 -4.59 -1.58
C PHE A 147 -8.40 -5.51 -1.17
N LEU A 148 -8.31 -6.11 0.02
CA LEU A 148 -9.31 -7.05 0.53
C LEU A 148 -10.67 -6.36 0.77
N GLN A 149 -10.66 -5.18 1.39
CA GLN A 149 -11.88 -4.39 1.65
C GLN A 149 -12.58 -3.95 0.35
N LYS A 150 -11.85 -3.82 -0.76
CA LYS A 150 -12.45 -3.51 -2.07
C LYS A 150 -12.82 -4.75 -2.89
N GLY A 151 -12.73 -5.93 -2.30
CA GLY A 151 -13.27 -7.17 -2.86
C GLY A 151 -12.27 -8.06 -3.58
N ALA A 152 -10.96 -7.92 -3.31
CA ALA A 152 -9.98 -8.90 -3.77
C ALA A 152 -10.32 -10.29 -3.21
N LYS A 153 -10.16 -11.35 -4.03
CA LYS A 153 -10.38 -12.74 -3.61
C LYS A 153 -9.32 -13.24 -2.63
N GLY A 154 -8.14 -12.66 -2.74
CA GLY A 154 -7.05 -12.91 -1.82
C GLY A 154 -5.89 -11.97 -2.10
N TYR A 155 -4.96 -11.95 -1.15
CA TYR A 155 -3.78 -11.13 -1.18
C TYR A 155 -2.58 -11.95 -0.73
N ILE A 156 -1.51 -11.94 -1.52
CA ILE A 156 -0.22 -12.51 -1.16
C ILE A 156 0.76 -11.35 -0.97
N GLY A 157 1.45 -11.33 0.16
CA GLY A 157 2.52 -10.37 0.46
C GLY A 157 3.67 -11.03 1.19
N THR A 158 4.73 -10.27 1.43
CA THR A 158 5.92 -10.69 2.19
C THR A 158 5.89 -10.07 3.58
N LEU A 159 6.34 -10.82 4.59
CA LEU A 159 6.40 -10.41 5.99
C LEU A 159 7.57 -9.46 6.28
N TRP A 160 8.69 -9.59 5.56
CA TRP A 160 9.90 -8.76 5.68
C TRP A 160 10.53 -8.47 4.31
N GLY A 161 11.81 -8.09 4.28
CA GLY A 161 12.57 -7.87 3.05
C GLY A 161 12.84 -9.17 2.30
N VAL A 162 12.58 -9.19 0.99
CA VAL A 162 12.88 -10.33 0.10
C VAL A 162 13.94 -9.91 -0.92
N LYS A 163 14.86 -10.81 -1.27
CA LYS A 163 15.82 -10.55 -2.35
C LYS A 163 15.14 -10.60 -3.71
N ASP A 164 15.57 -9.75 -4.65
CA ASP A 164 14.97 -9.66 -6.00
C ASP A 164 14.95 -11.01 -6.73
N ASP A 165 16.06 -11.76 -6.70
CA ASP A 165 16.16 -13.08 -7.36
C ASP A 165 15.25 -14.14 -6.70
N SER A 166 15.14 -14.10 -5.37
CA SER A 166 14.26 -14.97 -4.56
C SER A 166 12.79 -14.66 -4.84
N ALA A 167 12.45 -13.37 -4.90
CA ALA A 167 11.12 -12.90 -5.27
C ALA A 167 10.76 -13.33 -6.69
N ALA A 168 11.65 -13.11 -7.67
CA ALA A 168 11.40 -13.45 -9.07
C ALA A 168 11.22 -14.96 -9.28
N SER A 169 12.11 -15.77 -8.74
CA SER A 169 12.04 -17.24 -8.83
C SER A 169 10.79 -17.80 -8.15
N THR A 170 10.45 -17.30 -6.95
CA THR A 170 9.22 -17.69 -6.25
C THR A 170 7.98 -17.31 -7.06
N ALA A 171 7.97 -16.14 -7.70
CA ALA A 171 6.84 -15.73 -8.52
C ALA A 171 6.63 -16.62 -9.74
N VAL A 172 7.72 -16.99 -10.44
CA VAL A 172 7.64 -17.91 -11.57
C VAL A 172 7.06 -19.26 -11.13
N ALA A 173 7.60 -19.84 -10.06
CA ALA A 173 7.11 -21.12 -9.54
C ALA A 173 5.66 -21.04 -9.06
N PHE A 174 5.27 -19.93 -8.41
CA PHE A 174 3.89 -19.69 -8.00
C PHE A 174 2.93 -19.70 -9.20
N TYR A 175 3.24 -18.97 -10.27
CA TYR A 175 2.38 -18.89 -11.46
C TYR A 175 2.26 -20.23 -12.20
N GLU A 176 3.30 -21.07 -12.16
CA GLU A 176 3.22 -22.44 -12.70
C GLU A 176 2.35 -23.35 -11.83
N ASN A 177 2.55 -23.31 -10.50
CA ASN A 177 1.82 -24.15 -9.55
C ASN A 177 0.32 -23.81 -9.46
N MET A 178 -0.04 -22.52 -9.48
CA MET A 178 -1.45 -22.09 -9.30
C MET A 178 -2.38 -22.53 -10.44
N LYS A 179 -1.84 -23.06 -11.55
CA LYS A 179 -2.60 -23.64 -12.66
C LYS A 179 -3.26 -24.97 -12.28
N THR A 180 -2.71 -25.68 -11.31
CA THR A 180 -3.11 -27.06 -10.98
C THR A 180 -3.54 -27.23 -9.53
N ILE A 181 -3.06 -26.38 -8.62
CA ILE A 181 -3.33 -26.49 -7.18
C ILE A 181 -3.86 -25.18 -6.58
N PRO A 182 -4.51 -25.22 -5.39
CA PRO A 182 -5.01 -24.02 -4.71
C PRO A 182 -3.90 -23.00 -4.42
N ILE A 183 -4.28 -21.72 -4.38
CA ILE A 183 -3.34 -20.58 -4.26
C ILE A 183 -2.45 -20.68 -3.01
N ALA A 184 -3.02 -21.06 -1.86
CA ALA A 184 -2.25 -21.16 -0.63
C ALA A 184 -1.18 -22.25 -0.70
N GLU A 185 -1.50 -23.37 -1.34
CA GLU A 185 -0.55 -24.47 -1.58
C GLU A 185 0.49 -24.07 -2.63
N ALA A 186 0.07 -23.41 -3.71
CA ALA A 186 0.94 -22.94 -4.78
C ALA A 186 2.04 -22.00 -4.26
N ILE A 187 1.67 -21.02 -3.41
CA ILE A 187 2.65 -20.09 -2.83
C ILE A 187 3.53 -20.78 -1.80
N HIS A 188 2.99 -21.69 -0.99
CA HIS A 188 3.78 -22.46 -0.02
C HIS A 188 4.85 -23.30 -0.72
N MET A 189 4.47 -24.05 -1.76
CA MET A 189 5.42 -24.86 -2.54
C MET A 189 6.48 -24.00 -3.24
N ALA A 190 6.06 -22.90 -3.86
CA ALA A 190 6.97 -22.00 -4.55
C ALA A 190 8.00 -21.39 -3.59
N ALA A 191 7.55 -20.89 -2.44
CA ALA A 191 8.39 -20.35 -1.39
C ALA A 191 9.36 -21.41 -0.84
N HIS A 192 8.88 -22.63 -0.59
CA HIS A 192 9.69 -23.70 -0.03
C HIS A 192 10.82 -24.16 -0.98
N GLN A 193 10.59 -24.14 -2.28
CA GLN A 193 11.55 -24.64 -3.29
C GLN A 193 12.60 -23.61 -3.70
N HIS A 194 12.24 -22.32 -3.70
CA HIS A 194 13.04 -21.27 -4.35
C HIS A 194 13.64 -20.24 -3.39
N GLN A 195 13.34 -20.31 -2.09
CA GLN A 195 13.87 -19.33 -1.14
C GLN A 195 15.12 -19.82 -0.41
N PRO A 196 16.17 -18.98 -0.30
CA PRO A 196 17.27 -19.23 0.61
C PRO A 196 16.79 -19.19 2.06
N ALA A 197 17.60 -19.70 2.99
CA ALA A 197 17.24 -19.83 4.41
C ALA A 197 16.80 -18.49 5.04
N GLU A 198 17.39 -17.36 4.64
CA GLU A 198 17.02 -16.02 5.13
C GLU A 198 15.65 -15.50 4.64
N ASP A 199 15.15 -15.99 3.52
CA ASP A 199 13.87 -15.57 2.93
C ASP A 199 12.76 -16.60 3.17
N LYS A 200 13.07 -17.69 3.88
CA LYS A 200 12.17 -18.82 4.06
C LYS A 200 10.91 -18.41 4.82
N ASP A 201 9.76 -18.92 4.37
CA ASP A 201 8.45 -18.72 5.00
C ASP A 201 8.04 -17.23 5.11
N ILE A 202 8.56 -16.38 4.21
CA ILE A 202 8.28 -14.94 4.21
C ILE A 202 6.89 -14.60 3.67
N TYR A 203 6.29 -15.46 2.84
CA TYR A 203 5.01 -15.14 2.21
C TYR A 203 3.83 -15.42 3.13
N VAL A 204 2.90 -14.48 3.17
CA VAL A 204 1.61 -14.62 3.83
C VAL A 204 0.49 -14.50 2.81
N PHE A 205 -0.53 -15.34 2.95
CA PHE A 205 -1.74 -15.32 2.14
C PHE A 205 -2.96 -14.95 3.00
N TYR A 206 -3.65 -13.88 2.61
CA TYR A 206 -4.95 -13.50 3.14
C TYR A 206 -6.04 -13.89 2.15
N GLY A 207 -6.87 -14.86 2.49
CA GLY A 207 -7.95 -15.34 1.63
C GLY A 207 -8.41 -16.74 2.02
N PHE A 208 -9.22 -17.38 1.18
CA PHE A 208 -9.63 -18.76 1.41
C PHE A 208 -8.57 -19.73 0.89
N PRO A 209 -8.08 -20.68 1.72
CA PRO A 209 -6.94 -21.53 1.37
C PRO A 209 -7.21 -22.45 0.17
N PHE A 210 -8.48 -22.80 -0.06
CA PHE A 210 -8.95 -23.62 -1.18
C PHE A 210 -9.27 -22.80 -2.45
N THR A 211 -8.94 -21.50 -2.48
CA THR A 211 -9.14 -20.69 -3.69
C THR A 211 -8.25 -21.22 -4.81
N ALA A 212 -8.86 -21.69 -5.89
CA ALA A 212 -8.17 -22.11 -7.10
C ALA A 212 -8.53 -21.19 -8.27
N LEU A 213 -7.57 -21.00 -9.18
CA LEU A 213 -7.81 -20.28 -10.43
C LEU A 213 -8.00 -21.32 -11.53
N HIS A 214 -9.24 -21.46 -11.99
CA HIS A 214 -9.54 -22.33 -13.11
C HIS A 214 -9.31 -21.57 -14.41
N SER A 215 -8.58 -22.18 -15.35
CA SER A 215 -8.55 -21.67 -16.71
C SER A 215 -9.96 -21.78 -17.28
N ILE A 216 -10.59 -20.64 -17.55
CA ILE A 216 -11.85 -20.63 -18.26
C ILE A 216 -11.50 -20.93 -19.73
N ASN A 217 -11.95 -22.06 -20.27
CA ASN A 217 -11.85 -22.40 -21.70
C ASN A 217 -12.67 -21.45 -22.62
N GLN A 218 -13.08 -20.28 -22.12
CA GLN A 218 -13.74 -19.20 -22.85
C GLN A 218 -12.80 -17.98 -22.92
N ASP A 219 -11.59 -18.18 -23.43
CA ASP A 219 -10.60 -17.13 -23.66
C ASP A 219 -11.23 -15.91 -24.36
N MET A 220 -12.09 -16.17 -25.35
CA MET A 220 -12.82 -15.14 -26.08
C MET A 220 -13.79 -14.30 -25.23
N GLU A 221 -14.54 -14.91 -24.30
CA GLU A 221 -15.48 -14.14 -23.46
C GLU A 221 -14.74 -13.32 -22.39
N SER A 222 -13.66 -13.87 -21.84
CA SER A 222 -12.82 -13.14 -20.89
C SER A 222 -12.11 -11.97 -21.55
N LYS A 223 -11.54 -12.16 -22.75
CA LYS A 223 -10.95 -11.08 -23.57
C LYS A 223 -11.99 -10.02 -23.92
N LYS A 224 -13.21 -10.39 -24.33
CA LYS A 224 -14.30 -9.45 -24.59
C LYS A 224 -14.66 -8.60 -23.37
N LEU A 225 -14.76 -9.21 -22.18
CA LEU A 225 -15.07 -8.48 -20.95
C LEU A 225 -13.97 -7.48 -20.58
N VAL A 226 -12.70 -7.89 -20.64
CA VAL A 226 -11.57 -7.00 -20.37
C VAL A 226 -11.52 -5.86 -21.40
N LEU A 227 -11.68 -6.18 -22.69
CA LEU A 227 -11.73 -5.21 -23.77
C LEU A 227 -12.85 -4.19 -23.54
N LEU A 228 -14.06 -4.65 -23.23
CA LEU A 228 -15.21 -3.79 -22.94
C LEU A 228 -14.91 -2.81 -21.78
N GLN A 229 -14.27 -3.28 -20.71
CA GLN A 229 -13.92 -2.44 -19.57
C GLN A 229 -12.83 -1.43 -19.92
N LEU A 230 -11.79 -1.84 -20.64
CA LEU A 230 -10.73 -0.95 -21.09
C LEU A 230 -11.27 0.13 -22.04
N THR A 231 -12.11 -0.24 -23.00
CA THR A 231 -12.76 0.71 -23.92
C THR A 231 -13.65 1.68 -23.15
N ARG A 232 -14.50 1.20 -22.22
CA ARG A 232 -15.35 2.07 -21.40
C ARG A 232 -14.54 3.09 -20.59
N ARG A 233 -13.43 2.65 -19.98
CA ARG A 233 -12.53 3.54 -19.23
C ARG A 233 -11.82 4.54 -20.12
N ARG A 234 -11.33 4.11 -21.27
CA ARG A 234 -10.75 4.98 -22.30
C ARG A 234 -11.72 6.09 -22.71
N GLU A 235 -12.98 5.75 -23.01
CA GLU A 235 -14.01 6.73 -23.36
C GLU A 235 -14.34 7.70 -22.21
N PHE A 236 -14.26 7.24 -20.96
CA PHE A 236 -14.34 8.12 -19.80
C PHE A 236 -13.19 9.14 -19.78
N PHE A 237 -11.95 8.70 -19.97
CA PHE A 237 -10.80 9.62 -20.00
C PHE A 237 -10.83 10.58 -21.20
N LEU A 238 -11.25 10.11 -22.38
CA LEU A 238 -11.45 10.98 -23.55
C LEU A 238 -12.49 12.07 -23.31
N ARG A 239 -13.61 11.74 -22.64
CA ARG A 239 -14.61 12.75 -22.26
C ARG A 239 -14.02 13.78 -21.31
N ASN A 240 -13.31 13.34 -20.25
CA ASN A 240 -12.67 14.25 -19.30
C ASN A 240 -11.59 15.13 -19.97
N ARG A 241 -10.87 14.57 -20.94
CA ARG A 241 -9.84 15.28 -21.72
C ARG A 241 -10.42 16.40 -22.57
N ARG A 242 -11.65 16.24 -23.08
CA ARG A 242 -12.37 17.26 -23.85
C ARG A 242 -12.92 18.39 -22.98
N THR A 243 -13.24 18.09 -21.72
CA THR A 243 -13.88 19.06 -20.82
C THR A 243 -12.90 19.82 -19.93
N THR A 244 -11.70 19.28 -19.71
CA THR A 244 -10.70 19.95 -18.84
C THR A 244 -9.93 21.02 -19.60
N THR A 245 -9.71 22.17 -18.96
CA THR A 245 -8.97 23.32 -19.51
C THR A 245 -7.51 23.37 -19.03
N ASP A 246 -7.15 22.59 -18.02
CA ASP A 246 -5.80 22.56 -17.46
C ASP A 246 -4.85 21.75 -18.35
N THR A 247 -3.86 22.41 -18.94
CA THR A 247 -2.88 21.81 -19.86
C THR A 247 -2.09 20.66 -19.24
N LYS A 248 -1.77 20.70 -17.94
CA LYS A 248 -1.04 19.60 -17.27
C LYS A 248 -1.94 18.38 -17.11
N VAL A 249 -3.20 18.60 -16.72
CA VAL A 249 -4.20 17.52 -16.61
C VAL A 249 -4.45 16.91 -17.99
N GLN A 250 -4.53 17.74 -19.03
CA GLN A 250 -4.65 17.30 -20.42
C GLN A 250 -3.50 16.36 -20.84
N GLN A 251 -2.25 16.75 -20.61
CA GLN A 251 -1.08 15.92 -20.93
C GLN A 251 -1.11 14.57 -20.20
N ARG A 252 -1.49 14.56 -18.92
CA ARG A 252 -1.60 13.32 -18.14
C ARG A 252 -2.71 12.41 -18.65
N LEU A 253 -3.85 12.98 -19.02
CA LEU A 253 -4.95 12.24 -19.64
C LEU A 253 -4.54 11.65 -20.99
N ASP A 254 -3.79 12.40 -21.81
CA ASP A 254 -3.28 11.91 -23.10
C ASP A 254 -2.37 10.68 -22.90
N PHE A 255 -1.49 10.72 -21.90
CA PHE A 255 -0.68 9.56 -21.52
C PHE A 255 -1.52 8.34 -21.10
N ILE A 256 -2.54 8.54 -20.25
CA ILE A 256 -3.43 7.46 -19.79
C ILE A 256 -4.22 6.87 -20.97
N ILE A 257 -4.70 7.72 -21.88
CA ILE A 257 -5.44 7.30 -23.08
C ILE A 257 -4.52 6.45 -23.97
N ALA A 258 -3.29 6.90 -24.22
CA ALA A 258 -2.31 6.16 -25.01
C ALA A 258 -2.00 4.77 -24.40
N TRP A 259 -1.90 4.68 -23.07
CA TRP A 259 -1.74 3.39 -22.39
C TRP A 259 -2.93 2.46 -22.62
N HIS A 260 -4.17 2.98 -22.58
CA HIS A 260 -5.36 2.18 -22.88
C HIS A 260 -5.39 1.73 -24.34
N ASP A 261 -4.98 2.58 -25.29
CA ASP A 261 -4.88 2.23 -26.71
C ASP A 261 -3.94 1.04 -26.92
N ILE A 262 -2.75 1.08 -26.29
CA ILE A 262 -1.77 -0.01 -26.34
C ILE A 262 -2.35 -1.30 -25.72
N ALA A 263 -2.96 -1.19 -24.53
CA ALA A 263 -3.54 -2.36 -23.85
C ALA A 263 -4.69 -3.00 -24.63
N ILE A 264 -5.55 -2.19 -25.26
CA ILE A 264 -6.65 -2.63 -26.12
C ILE A 264 -6.10 -3.36 -27.34
N GLN A 265 -5.11 -2.80 -28.04
CA GLN A 265 -4.47 -3.43 -29.19
C GLN A 265 -3.82 -4.76 -28.83
N GLY A 266 -3.12 -4.82 -27.70
CA GLY A 266 -2.44 -6.05 -27.24
C GLY A 266 -3.38 -7.19 -26.86
N ILE A 267 -4.67 -6.92 -26.58
CA ILE A 267 -5.68 -7.96 -26.32
C ILE A 267 -6.37 -8.41 -27.61
N GLN A 268 -6.41 -7.53 -28.62
CA GLN A 268 -7.02 -7.81 -29.92
C GLN A 268 -6.09 -8.59 -30.87
N GLY A 269 -4.77 -8.45 -30.70
CA GLY A 269 -3.75 -9.26 -31.40
C GLY A 269 -3.58 -10.64 -30.81
#